data_AF-A0A5J6P948-F1
#
_entry.id   AF-A0A5J6P948-F1
#
_cell.length_a   1.000
_cell.length_b   1.000
_cell.length_c   1.000
_cell.angle_alpha   90.00
_cell.angle_beta   90.00
_cell.angle_gamma   90.00
#
_symmetry.space_group_name_H-M   'P 1'
#
loop_
_entity.id
_entity.type
_entity.pdbx_description
1 polymer ?
#
loop_
_entity_poly.entity_id
_entity_poly.type
_entity_poly.pdbx_seq_one_letter_code
_entity_poly.pdbx_strand_id
1 'polypeptide(L)'
;MQKSVNPIVAILIISFFASLLYMYVWSGQQLLKLNTFGLAKAVDDEKFVVQYGSQLLWVNKDFTINHEFSLRKFDQKLFTGDIDFFSNGDLLLALDQPTKTLAQELEVLNRVTNREADGSGALYRCKPETFQCDMFGRELPAINRTFRLYIDKQDQVFIADTTRHQLWLLDKDGKIIANKTGFRFPNQIVPQGENLVVADTNHHALKIIKSAANEFASEIESIVIGLDSPFDWLNKKRKKYSWPVNVLWVNNTYWVLVADNNLSYSRLALYNIAGKFERELKLPVDADPISMVVFDNKILIVDMALYRIHQYSQKGIFLGSVAIDDAAGLIAKDLQESTKWRNLQNNTLIVFALFVVFGFIAAFVDLWRSKRTVTDISVQRQQQDALKAIGSKGIWLEVGRYPRLAAKLILPLLFLVVLLSVVFIVSNLEVRIKLILPHFLMLLVVWVFSVPIVQMARWRLGIFQDRVELIDHRQERHIQAYSDLLWNDAGFKVGQIVVPFRKHVKKSLFPQPQTTELLVPFFSSQNKIGKWTMLKHQWHSPEKSLKALTFLIVTSSVFILFNSLVLGE
;
A
#
# COMPACT_ATOMS: atom_id res chain seq x y z
N MET A 1 -20.06 -31.46 -6.72
CA MET A 1 -19.84 -31.65 -5.27
C MET A 1 -19.41 -30.33 -4.65
N GLN A 2 -20.29 -29.68 -3.89
CA GLN A 2 -19.91 -28.55 -3.03
C GLN A 2 -19.13 -29.12 -1.85
N LYS A 3 -17.78 -29.02 -1.85
CA LYS A 3 -17.03 -29.20 -0.60
C LYS A 3 -17.44 -28.04 0.31
N SER A 4 -18.12 -28.34 1.42
CA SER A 4 -18.42 -27.33 2.43
C SER A 4 -17.10 -26.72 2.92
N VAL A 5 -16.86 -25.45 2.60
CA VAL A 5 -15.72 -24.69 3.15
C VAL A 5 -15.89 -24.64 4.66
N ASN A 6 -14.85 -24.97 5.42
CA ASN A 6 -14.93 -24.87 6.88
C ASN A 6 -15.11 -23.38 7.23
N PRO A 7 -16.21 -22.98 7.89
CA PRO A 7 -16.52 -21.58 8.15
C PRO A 7 -15.43 -20.90 8.98
N ILE A 8 -14.78 -21.63 9.90
CA ILE A 8 -13.69 -21.09 10.72
C ILE A 8 -12.49 -20.72 9.85
N VAL A 9 -12.13 -21.58 8.89
CA VAL A 9 -11.02 -21.31 7.97
C VAL A 9 -11.35 -20.13 7.07
N ALA A 10 -12.59 -20.04 6.58
CA ALA A 10 -13.03 -18.90 5.80
C ALA A 10 -12.93 -17.59 6.59
N ILE A 11 -13.42 -17.57 7.84
CA ILE A 11 -13.32 -16.41 8.73
C ILE A 11 -11.86 -16.01 8.95
N LEU A 12 -10.97 -16.95 9.23
CA LEU A 12 -9.54 -16.65 9.44
C LEU A 12 -8.88 -16.02 8.20
N ILE A 13 -9.19 -16.56 7.01
CA ILE A 13 -8.68 -16.01 5.74
C ILE A 13 -9.24 -14.60 5.49
N ILE A 14 -10.56 -14.41 5.68
CA ILE A 14 -11.21 -13.12 5.50
C ILE A 14 -10.61 -12.09 6.48
N SER A 15 -10.50 -12.43 7.76
CA SER A 15 -9.91 -11.54 8.77
C SER A 15 -8.46 -11.18 8.46
N PHE A 16 -7.67 -12.13 7.95
CA PHE A 16 -6.29 -11.87 7.52
C PHE A 16 -6.24 -10.84 6.38
N PHE A 17 -7.01 -11.05 5.30
CA PHE A 17 -7.02 -10.10 4.18
C PHE A 17 -7.63 -8.75 4.56
N ALA A 18 -8.66 -8.74 5.42
CA ALA A 18 -9.22 -7.52 5.97
C ALA A 18 -8.19 -6.74 6.79
N SER A 19 -7.35 -7.42 7.58
CA SER A 19 -6.28 -6.79 8.36
C SER A 19 -5.18 -6.18 7.48
N LEU A 20 -4.81 -6.85 6.38
CA LEU A 20 -3.86 -6.30 5.40
C LEU A 20 -4.44 -5.07 4.70
N LEU A 21 -5.71 -5.13 4.29
CA LEU A 21 -6.38 -3.98 3.67
C LEU A 21 -6.48 -2.80 4.64
N TYR A 22 -6.86 -3.07 5.89
CA TYR A 22 -6.88 -2.07 6.96
C TYR A 22 -5.50 -1.45 7.15
N MET A 23 -4.44 -2.26 7.23
CA MET A 23 -3.07 -1.77 7.40
C MET A 23 -2.62 -0.89 6.22
N TYR A 24 -2.95 -1.28 4.99
CA TYR A 24 -2.69 -0.48 3.79
C TYR A 24 -3.38 0.89 3.86
N VAL A 25 -4.68 0.92 4.15
CA VAL A 25 -5.47 2.16 4.28
C VAL A 25 -4.94 3.02 5.43
N TRP A 26 -4.70 2.41 6.59
CA TRP A 26 -4.18 3.09 7.77
C TRP A 26 -2.80 3.70 7.53
N SER A 27 -1.87 2.97 6.90
CA SER A 27 -0.55 3.52 6.54
C SER A 27 -0.66 4.69 5.57
N GLY A 28 -1.60 4.63 4.62
CA GLY A 28 -1.89 5.75 3.72
C GLY A 28 -2.45 6.97 4.48
N GLN A 29 -3.32 6.75 5.47
CA GLN A 29 -3.80 7.84 6.33
C GLN A 29 -2.69 8.47 7.18
N GLN A 30 -1.73 7.68 7.67
CA GLN A 30 -0.58 8.26 8.39
C GLN A 30 0.30 9.11 7.45
N LEU A 31 0.51 8.66 6.21
CA LEU A 31 1.22 9.43 5.20
C LEU A 31 0.52 10.78 4.91
N LEU A 32 -0.81 10.80 4.84
CA LEU A 32 -1.61 12.02 4.63
C LEU A 32 -1.62 13.00 5.81
N LYS A 33 -1.22 12.57 7.02
CA LYS A 33 -1.12 13.43 8.21
C LYS A 33 0.22 14.16 8.30
N LEU A 34 1.23 13.73 7.55
CA LEU A 34 2.52 14.40 7.53
C LEU A 34 2.36 15.78 6.90
N ASN A 35 3.14 16.76 7.38
CA ASN A 35 3.24 18.00 6.66
C ASN A 35 3.97 17.72 5.34
N THR A 36 3.44 18.24 4.26
CA THR A 36 4.08 18.22 2.95
C THR A 36 4.12 19.65 2.42
N PHE A 37 5.01 19.90 1.46
CA PHE A 37 4.90 21.12 0.70
C PHE A 37 3.58 21.17 -0.07
N GLY A 38 2.96 22.34 -0.05
CA GLY A 38 1.77 22.67 -0.81
C GLY A 38 2.09 23.71 -1.88
N LEU A 39 1.25 24.73 -1.97
CA LEU A 39 1.40 25.78 -2.96
C LEU A 39 2.42 26.83 -2.56
N ALA A 40 2.96 27.52 -3.55
CA ALA A 40 3.81 28.68 -3.36
C ALA A 40 3.34 29.88 -4.17
N LYS A 41 3.54 31.07 -3.60
CA LYS A 41 3.16 32.38 -4.18
C LYS A 41 4.26 33.40 -3.93
N ALA A 42 4.56 34.22 -4.93
CA ALA A 42 5.45 35.35 -4.73
C ALA A 42 4.69 36.43 -3.95
N VAL A 43 5.35 37.03 -2.97
CA VAL A 43 4.79 38.18 -2.25
C VAL A 43 5.31 39.46 -2.90
N ASP A 44 6.62 39.50 -3.10
CA ASP A 44 7.35 40.59 -3.75
C ASP A 44 8.62 40.03 -4.42
N ASP A 45 9.52 40.91 -4.85
CA ASP A 45 10.77 40.51 -5.48
C ASP A 45 11.77 39.87 -4.51
N GLU A 46 11.62 40.05 -3.19
CA GLU A 46 12.54 39.61 -2.14
C GLU A 46 12.06 38.37 -1.38
N LYS A 47 10.75 38.10 -1.40
CA LYS A 47 10.12 37.00 -0.64
C LYS A 47 9.06 36.26 -1.43
N PHE A 48 8.96 34.97 -1.15
CA PHE A 48 7.82 34.15 -1.54
C PHE A 48 7.30 33.38 -0.33
N VAL A 49 6.05 32.95 -0.39
CA VAL A 49 5.44 32.09 0.62
C VAL A 49 5.29 30.70 0.06
N VAL A 50 5.62 29.70 0.87
CA VAL A 50 5.35 28.29 0.59
C VAL A 50 4.55 27.68 1.72
N GLN A 51 3.50 26.95 1.37
CA GLN A 51 2.73 26.16 2.32
C GLN A 51 3.52 24.92 2.73
N TYR A 52 3.59 24.66 4.04
CA TYR A 52 4.11 23.43 4.62
C TYR A 52 3.12 22.88 5.65
N GLY A 53 2.31 21.90 5.25
CA GLY A 53 1.20 21.41 6.08
C GLY A 53 0.22 22.53 6.46
N SER A 54 0.12 22.81 7.76
CA SER A 54 -0.70 23.89 8.34
C SER A 54 0.09 25.19 8.61
N GLN A 55 1.29 25.34 8.04
CA GLN A 55 2.13 26.53 8.17
C GLN A 55 2.29 27.19 6.81
N LEU A 56 2.39 28.51 6.81
CA LEU A 56 2.84 29.30 5.67
C LEU A 56 4.21 29.88 6.05
N LEU A 57 5.22 29.59 5.23
CA LEU A 57 6.60 29.99 5.46
C LEU A 57 6.95 31.13 4.48
N TRP A 58 7.26 32.32 4.97
CA TRP A 58 7.82 33.41 4.17
C TRP A 58 9.32 33.15 4.02
N VAL A 59 9.75 32.92 2.80
CA VAL A 59 11.09 32.51 2.45
C VAL A 59 11.76 33.63 1.65
N ASN A 60 12.94 34.03 2.08
CA ASN A 60 13.76 35.04 1.40
C ASN A 60 14.47 34.46 0.15
N LYS A 61 15.14 35.31 -0.62
CA LYS A 61 15.99 34.90 -1.78
C LYS A 61 17.07 33.86 -1.48
N ASP A 62 17.58 33.85 -0.26
CA ASP A 62 18.60 32.90 0.21
C ASP A 62 18.01 31.59 0.76
N PHE A 63 16.69 31.40 0.66
CA PHE A 63 15.96 30.24 1.17
C PHE A 63 15.94 30.10 2.70
N THR A 64 16.19 31.20 3.43
CA THR A 64 15.95 31.31 4.88
C THR A 64 14.51 31.69 5.19
N ILE A 65 14.01 31.28 6.36
CA ILE A 65 12.65 31.61 6.81
C ILE A 65 12.67 32.98 7.49
N ASN A 66 11.96 33.95 6.89
CA ASN A 66 11.78 35.27 7.48
C ASN A 66 10.67 35.30 8.53
N HIS A 67 9.56 34.61 8.25
CA HIS A 67 8.36 34.64 9.08
C HIS A 67 7.54 33.36 8.90
N GLU A 68 6.88 32.91 9.97
CA GLU A 68 5.98 31.77 9.95
C GLU A 68 4.57 32.17 10.39
N PHE A 69 3.58 31.84 9.55
CA PHE A 69 2.16 31.99 9.90
C PHE A 69 1.54 30.61 10.10
N SER A 70 1.30 30.26 11.38
CA SER A 70 0.68 28.97 11.73
C SER A 70 -0.83 29.05 11.67
N LEU A 71 -1.43 28.27 10.78
CA LEU A 71 -2.89 28.16 10.62
C LEU A 71 -3.56 27.43 11.79
N ARG A 72 -2.77 26.72 12.62
CA ARG A 72 -3.28 26.07 13.83
C ARG A 72 -3.86 27.04 14.85
N LYS A 73 -3.49 28.33 14.79
CA LYS A 73 -4.10 29.40 15.60
C LYS A 73 -5.60 29.57 15.32
N PHE A 74 -6.07 29.10 14.17
CA PHE A 74 -7.47 29.12 13.73
C PHE A 74 -8.12 27.72 13.80
N ASP A 75 -7.61 26.84 14.65
CA ASP A 75 -8.03 25.41 14.78
C ASP A 75 -7.93 24.61 13.47
N GLN A 76 -7.14 25.09 12.50
CA GLN A 76 -6.90 24.40 11.24
C GLN A 76 -5.77 23.38 11.40
N LYS A 77 -6.14 22.10 11.49
CA LYS A 77 -5.20 20.98 11.53
C LYS A 77 -4.58 20.68 10.17
N LEU A 78 -5.36 20.85 9.11
CA LEU A 78 -4.97 20.61 7.71
C LEU A 78 -5.52 21.76 6.87
N PHE A 79 -4.67 22.42 6.11
CA PHE A 79 -5.08 23.48 5.19
C PHE A 79 -5.13 22.93 3.77
N THR A 80 -6.31 22.99 3.15
CA THR A 80 -6.51 22.58 1.75
C THR A 80 -6.96 23.77 0.93
N GLY A 81 -6.15 24.26 -0.01
CA GLY A 81 -6.55 25.39 -0.83
C GLY A 81 -5.36 26.17 -1.32
N ASP A 82 -5.65 27.32 -1.93
CA ASP A 82 -4.64 28.27 -2.35
C ASP A 82 -4.68 29.51 -1.44
N ILE A 83 -3.61 30.27 -1.53
CA ILE A 83 -3.46 31.55 -0.89
C ILE A 83 -3.14 32.60 -1.96
N ASP A 84 -3.42 33.86 -1.70
CA ASP A 84 -2.88 34.93 -2.50
C ASP A 84 -2.83 36.24 -1.71
N PHE A 85 -2.17 37.25 -2.26
CA PHE A 85 -1.93 38.51 -1.59
C PHE A 85 -2.62 39.66 -2.30
N PHE A 86 -3.27 40.51 -1.51
CA PHE A 86 -3.72 41.82 -1.96
C PHE A 86 -2.51 42.76 -2.11
N SER A 87 -2.68 43.82 -2.88
CA SER A 87 -1.67 44.86 -3.12
C SER A 87 -1.13 45.51 -1.84
N ASN A 88 -1.91 45.49 -0.76
CA ASN A 88 -1.53 46.01 0.56
C ASN A 88 -0.83 44.99 1.47
N GLY A 89 -0.57 43.77 0.98
CA GLY A 89 0.08 42.69 1.75
C GLY A 89 -0.88 41.80 2.54
N ASP A 90 -2.18 42.10 2.54
CA ASP A 90 -3.16 41.22 3.20
C ASP A 90 -3.22 39.86 2.48
N LEU A 91 -3.36 38.81 3.26
CA LEU A 91 -3.41 37.42 2.82
C LEU A 91 -4.86 36.94 2.68
N LEU A 92 -5.24 36.41 1.53
CA LEU A 92 -6.52 35.73 1.32
C LEU A 92 -6.34 34.21 1.44
N LEU A 93 -7.14 33.56 2.30
CA LEU A 93 -7.15 32.11 2.46
C LEU A 93 -8.50 31.58 2.97
N ALA A 94 -8.69 30.25 3.01
CA ALA A 94 -9.82 29.62 3.67
C ALA A 94 -9.45 29.14 5.09
N LEU A 95 -10.20 29.59 6.12
CA LEU A 95 -9.93 29.22 7.51
C LEU A 95 -10.95 28.28 8.15
N ASP A 96 -12.15 28.10 7.58
CA ASP A 96 -13.21 27.30 8.20
C ASP A 96 -13.43 25.96 7.49
N GLN A 97 -12.39 25.13 7.43
CA GLN A 97 -12.52 23.80 6.83
C GLN A 97 -12.89 22.78 7.91
N PRO A 98 -14.11 22.22 7.89
CA PRO A 98 -14.51 21.23 8.88
C PRO A 98 -13.64 19.98 8.76
N THR A 99 -13.24 19.41 9.90
CA THR A 99 -12.61 18.09 9.90
C THR A 99 -13.55 17.06 9.28
N LYS A 100 -13.06 16.32 8.28
CA LYS A 100 -13.87 15.31 7.59
C LYS A 100 -13.98 14.07 8.47
N THR A 101 -15.18 13.50 8.52
CA THR A 101 -15.35 12.16 9.08
C THR A 101 -14.79 11.11 8.12
N LEU A 102 -14.47 9.91 8.60
CA LEU A 102 -14.01 8.80 7.75
C LEU A 102 -14.98 8.52 6.57
N ALA A 103 -16.28 8.64 6.81
CA ALA A 103 -17.29 8.46 5.76
C ALA A 103 -17.16 9.53 4.67
N GLN A 104 -16.96 10.79 5.05
CA GLN A 104 -16.75 11.90 4.10
C GLN A 104 -15.41 11.76 3.36
N GLU A 105 -14.37 11.23 4.00
CA GLU A 105 -13.10 10.90 3.33
C GLU A 105 -13.30 9.80 2.27
N LEU A 106 -14.09 8.78 2.57
CA LEU A 106 -14.44 7.72 1.61
C LEU A 106 -15.30 8.26 0.45
N GLU A 107 -16.20 9.22 0.70
CA GLU A 107 -16.96 9.90 -0.37
C GLU A 107 -16.06 10.71 -1.30
N VAL A 108 -15.01 11.35 -0.76
CA VAL A 108 -13.99 12.04 -1.55
C VAL A 108 -13.28 11.07 -2.49
N LEU A 109 -12.97 9.84 -2.04
CA LEU A 109 -12.38 8.81 -2.89
C LEU A 109 -13.30 8.40 -4.05
N ASN A 110 -14.62 8.37 -3.82
CA ASN A 110 -15.60 8.07 -4.86
C ASN A 110 -15.84 9.23 -5.85
N ARG A 111 -15.17 10.38 -5.68
CA ARG A 111 -15.31 11.58 -6.52
C ARG A 111 -16.78 11.97 -6.76
N VAL A 112 -17.67 11.66 -5.81
CA VAL A 112 -19.08 12.08 -5.89
C VAL A 112 -19.07 13.60 -5.84
N THR A 113 -19.57 14.24 -6.91
CA THR A 113 -19.72 15.69 -6.95
C THR A 113 -20.62 16.10 -5.80
N ASN A 114 -20.05 16.77 -4.79
CA ASN A 114 -20.83 17.35 -3.71
C ASN A 114 -21.73 18.42 -4.33
N ARG A 115 -23.01 18.10 -4.49
CA ARG A 115 -24.06 19.08 -4.71
C ARG A 115 -24.38 19.63 -3.33
N GLU A 116 -23.99 20.88 -3.08
CA GLU A 116 -24.43 21.70 -1.94
C GLU A 116 -24.05 21.10 -0.58
N ALA A 117 -22.81 21.32 -0.15
CA ALA A 117 -22.51 21.18 1.27
C ALA A 117 -22.99 22.44 1.99
N ASP A 118 -24.07 22.31 2.78
CA ASP A 118 -24.45 23.31 3.77
C ASP A 118 -23.29 23.48 4.75
N GLY A 119 -22.67 24.67 4.78
CA GLY A 119 -21.53 24.93 5.64
C GLY A 119 -20.99 26.35 5.54
N SER A 120 -20.14 26.71 6.51
CA SER A 120 -19.58 28.06 6.70
C SER A 120 -18.18 28.23 6.12
N GLY A 121 -17.80 27.49 5.08
CA GLY A 121 -16.43 27.50 4.51
C GLY A 121 -16.10 28.83 3.83
N ALA A 122 -15.92 29.90 4.59
CA ALA A 122 -15.68 31.23 4.05
C ALA A 122 -14.19 31.43 3.72
N LEU A 123 -13.94 32.35 2.78
CA LEU A 123 -12.62 32.94 2.63
C LEU A 123 -12.44 34.03 3.68
N TYR A 124 -11.21 34.27 4.05
CA TYR A 124 -10.80 35.25 5.06
C TYR A 124 -9.65 36.07 4.51
N ARG A 125 -9.77 37.39 4.63
CA ARG A 125 -8.71 38.35 4.40
C ARG A 125 -8.03 38.62 5.73
N CYS A 126 -6.77 38.24 5.83
CA CYS A 126 -5.99 38.27 7.05
C CYS A 126 -4.81 39.24 6.92
N LYS A 127 -4.54 39.98 7.99
CA LYS A 127 -3.30 40.76 8.15
C LYS A 127 -2.23 39.86 8.76
N PRO A 128 -1.19 39.44 8.00
CA PRO A 128 -0.21 38.48 8.50
C PRO A 128 0.49 38.92 9.79
N GLU A 129 0.72 40.22 9.96
CA GLU A 129 1.44 40.79 11.10
C GLU A 129 0.64 40.73 12.40
N THR A 130 -0.68 40.91 12.32
CA THR A 130 -1.56 41.00 13.50
C THR A 130 -2.40 39.75 13.72
N PHE A 131 -2.41 38.81 12.78
CA PHE A 131 -3.30 37.63 12.77
C PHE A 131 -4.80 37.99 12.83
N GLN A 132 -5.16 39.23 12.47
CA GLN A 132 -6.55 39.66 12.36
C GLN A 132 -7.12 39.23 11.02
N CYS A 133 -8.25 38.53 11.04
CA CYS A 133 -8.89 37.99 9.84
C CYS A 133 -10.35 38.45 9.77
N ASP A 134 -10.74 39.00 8.63
CA ASP A 134 -12.12 39.38 8.32
C ASP A 134 -12.68 38.45 7.23
N MET A 135 -13.95 38.09 7.36
CA MET A 135 -14.62 37.25 6.37
C MET A 135 -14.69 37.98 5.01
N PHE A 136 -14.24 37.29 3.96
CA PHE A 136 -14.22 37.75 2.58
C PHE A 136 -15.16 36.90 1.73
N GLY A 137 -15.91 37.52 0.81
CA GLY A 137 -16.80 36.76 -0.08
C GLY A 137 -18.01 36.16 0.62
N ARG A 138 -18.76 36.94 1.42
CA ARG A 138 -19.91 36.45 2.20
C ARG A 138 -21.01 35.79 1.37
N GLU A 139 -21.11 36.17 0.10
CA GLU A 139 -22.08 35.61 -0.86
C GLU A 139 -21.57 34.33 -1.53
N LEU A 140 -20.30 33.97 -1.34
CA LEU A 140 -19.77 32.71 -1.83
C LEU A 140 -20.34 31.56 -1.00
N PRO A 141 -20.74 30.46 -1.64
CA PRO A 141 -20.98 29.22 -0.92
C PRO A 141 -19.66 28.67 -0.37
N ALA A 142 -19.75 27.78 0.62
CA ALA A 142 -18.61 27.20 1.30
C ALA A 142 -17.52 26.66 0.35
N ILE A 143 -16.28 27.12 0.58
CA ILE A 143 -15.03 26.65 -0.03
C ILE A 143 -14.30 25.78 1.01
N ASN A 144 -14.82 24.56 1.20
CA ASN A 144 -14.31 23.58 2.17
C ASN A 144 -13.44 22.47 1.52
N ARG A 145 -13.01 22.69 0.27
CA ARG A 145 -12.19 21.77 -0.53
C ARG A 145 -11.20 22.57 -1.38
N THR A 146 -10.40 21.90 -2.19
CA THR A 146 -9.40 22.52 -3.07
C THR A 146 -10.02 23.61 -3.96
N PHE A 147 -9.33 24.74 -4.02
CA PHE A 147 -9.59 25.89 -4.89
C PHE A 147 -8.26 26.53 -5.26
N ARG A 148 -8.26 27.42 -6.25
CA ARG A 148 -7.11 28.29 -6.58
C ARG A 148 -7.50 29.75 -6.60
N LEU A 149 -6.52 30.60 -6.30
CA LEU A 149 -6.67 32.05 -6.28
C LEU A 149 -5.73 32.69 -7.28
N TYR A 150 -6.18 33.81 -7.82
CA TYR A 150 -5.33 34.83 -8.42
C TYR A 150 -5.90 36.19 -8.01
N ILE A 151 -5.06 37.07 -7.46
CA ILE A 151 -5.44 38.46 -7.17
C ILE A 151 -4.65 39.36 -8.13
N ASP A 152 -5.36 40.20 -8.87
CA ASP A 152 -4.72 41.13 -9.81
C ASP A 152 -4.26 42.43 -9.12
N LYS A 153 -3.68 43.35 -9.90
CA LYS A 153 -3.15 44.62 -9.39
C LYS A 153 -4.24 45.60 -8.96
N GLN A 154 -5.49 45.35 -9.32
CA GLN A 154 -6.67 46.11 -8.92
C GLN A 154 -7.38 45.48 -7.72
N ASP A 155 -6.75 44.48 -7.10
CA ASP A 155 -7.30 43.67 -6.02
C ASP A 155 -8.60 42.93 -6.41
N GLN A 156 -8.81 42.66 -7.71
CA GLN A 156 -9.87 41.74 -8.12
C GLN A 156 -9.45 40.31 -7.84
N VAL A 157 -10.38 39.53 -7.30
CA VAL A 157 -10.11 38.15 -6.86
C VAL A 157 -10.75 37.17 -7.83
N PHE A 158 -9.90 36.37 -8.47
CA PHE A 158 -10.29 35.28 -9.34
C PHE A 158 -10.19 33.96 -8.58
N ILE A 159 -11.27 33.20 -8.53
CA ILE A 159 -11.30 31.91 -7.83
C ILE A 159 -11.57 30.81 -8.84
N ALA A 160 -10.67 29.82 -8.91
CA ALA A 160 -10.95 28.55 -9.55
C ALA A 160 -11.49 27.58 -8.51
N ASP A 161 -12.81 27.40 -8.52
CA ASP A 161 -13.50 26.47 -7.63
C ASP A 161 -13.48 25.07 -8.24
N THR A 162 -12.41 24.35 -7.92
CA THR A 162 -12.08 23.04 -8.48
C THR A 162 -13.24 22.06 -8.32
N THR A 163 -13.90 22.08 -7.15
CA THR A 163 -14.89 21.07 -6.77
C THR A 163 -16.27 21.27 -7.37
N ARG A 164 -16.68 22.52 -7.61
CA ARG A 164 -17.93 22.83 -8.30
C ARG A 164 -17.74 23.20 -9.77
N HIS A 165 -16.52 23.02 -10.29
CA HIS A 165 -16.24 23.08 -11.73
C HIS A 165 -16.56 24.43 -12.38
N GLN A 166 -16.20 25.51 -11.68
CA GLN A 166 -16.55 26.87 -12.07
C GLN A 166 -15.48 27.88 -11.66
N LEU A 167 -15.59 29.08 -12.21
CA LEU A 167 -14.76 30.23 -11.86
C LEU A 167 -15.63 31.34 -11.27
N TRP A 168 -15.05 32.11 -10.35
CA TRP A 168 -15.65 33.31 -9.77
C TRP A 168 -14.73 34.51 -10.00
N LEU A 169 -15.34 35.68 -10.21
CA LEU A 169 -14.69 36.99 -10.18
C LEU A 169 -15.35 37.83 -9.09
N LEU A 170 -14.54 38.34 -8.17
CA LEU A 170 -14.97 39.20 -7.08
C LEU A 170 -14.19 40.52 -7.11
N ASP A 171 -14.81 41.57 -6.57
CA ASP A 171 -14.08 42.80 -6.28
C ASP A 171 -13.19 42.66 -5.02
N LYS A 172 -12.45 43.72 -4.73
CA LYS A 172 -11.55 43.84 -3.58
C LYS A 172 -12.23 43.70 -2.21
N ASP A 173 -13.55 43.85 -2.15
CA ASP A 173 -14.36 43.78 -0.93
C ASP A 173 -15.08 42.42 -0.83
N GLY A 174 -14.90 41.55 -1.83
CA GLY A 174 -15.48 40.21 -1.89
C GLY A 174 -16.92 40.18 -2.39
N LYS A 175 -17.38 41.21 -3.10
CA LYS A 175 -18.66 41.14 -3.81
C LYS A 175 -18.49 40.36 -5.10
N ILE A 176 -19.43 39.45 -5.40
CA ILE A 176 -19.41 38.69 -6.65
C ILE A 176 -19.73 39.64 -7.81
N ILE A 177 -18.80 39.72 -8.78
CA ILE A 177 -18.98 40.46 -10.02
C ILE A 177 -19.54 39.54 -11.11
N ALA A 178 -18.94 38.36 -11.26
CA ALA A 178 -19.31 37.40 -12.30
C ALA A 178 -18.96 35.96 -11.89
N ASN A 179 -19.64 35.00 -12.50
CA ASN A 179 -19.33 33.57 -12.35
C ASN A 179 -19.46 32.83 -13.68
N LYS A 180 -18.74 31.71 -13.82
CA LYS A 180 -18.78 30.90 -15.04
C LYS A 180 -18.62 29.43 -14.74
N THR A 181 -19.56 28.62 -15.22
CA THR A 181 -19.50 27.15 -15.20
C THR A 181 -18.97 26.60 -16.53
N GLY A 182 -18.71 25.29 -16.60
CA GLY A 182 -18.28 24.61 -17.83
C GLY A 182 -16.81 24.18 -17.84
N PHE A 183 -16.10 24.37 -16.72
CA PHE A 183 -14.77 23.80 -16.49
C PHE A 183 -14.90 22.38 -15.91
N ARG A 184 -13.79 21.65 -15.76
CA ARG A 184 -13.75 20.36 -15.07
C ARG A 184 -12.45 20.26 -14.26
N PHE A 185 -12.60 20.48 -12.95
CA PHE A 185 -11.48 20.57 -11.99
C PHE A 185 -10.46 21.64 -12.42
N PRO A 186 -10.84 22.93 -12.51
CA PRO A 186 -9.88 23.99 -12.76
C PRO A 186 -8.87 24.06 -11.60
N ASN A 187 -7.63 23.63 -11.85
CA ASN A 187 -6.60 23.43 -10.81
C ASN A 187 -5.52 24.50 -10.79
N GLN A 188 -5.60 25.51 -11.67
CA GLN A 188 -4.76 26.70 -11.62
C GLN A 188 -5.37 27.80 -12.47
N ILE A 189 -5.18 29.05 -12.05
CA ILE A 189 -5.51 30.26 -12.80
C ILE A 189 -4.32 31.23 -12.71
N VAL A 190 -3.85 31.73 -13.85
CA VAL A 190 -2.72 32.68 -13.91
C VAL A 190 -2.97 33.76 -14.97
N PRO A 191 -2.39 34.96 -14.82
CA PRO A 191 -2.56 36.03 -15.79
C PRO A 191 -1.79 35.80 -17.08
N GLN A 192 -2.37 36.28 -18.19
CA GLN A 192 -1.75 36.41 -19.50
C GLN A 192 -2.21 37.73 -20.14
N GLY A 193 -1.57 38.84 -19.75
CA GLY A 193 -2.00 40.17 -20.18
C GLY A 193 -3.42 40.48 -19.69
N GLU A 194 -4.34 40.78 -20.61
CA GLU A 194 -5.77 41.01 -20.34
C GLU A 194 -6.60 39.71 -20.28
N ASN A 195 -5.95 38.56 -20.36
CA ASN A 195 -6.58 37.25 -20.32
C ASN A 195 -6.10 36.46 -19.10
N LEU A 196 -6.76 35.34 -18.83
CA LEU A 196 -6.35 34.35 -17.84
C LEU A 196 -6.11 33.01 -18.52
N VAL A 197 -5.16 32.25 -18.00
CA VAL A 197 -4.91 30.86 -18.39
C VAL A 197 -5.38 29.97 -17.26
N VAL A 198 -6.25 29.02 -17.57
CA VAL A 198 -6.82 28.06 -16.62
C VAL A 198 -6.35 26.65 -16.95
N ALA A 199 -5.77 25.96 -15.97
CA ALA A 199 -5.50 24.53 -16.09
C ALA A 199 -6.81 23.74 -15.86
N ASP A 200 -7.50 23.41 -16.95
CA ASP A 200 -8.76 22.66 -16.93
C ASP A 200 -8.46 21.15 -16.96
N THR A 201 -8.12 20.62 -15.79
CA THR A 201 -7.40 19.34 -15.64
C THR A 201 -8.11 18.15 -16.27
N ASN A 202 -9.43 18.01 -16.06
CA ASN A 202 -10.17 16.87 -16.58
C ASN A 202 -10.64 17.06 -18.03
N HIS A 203 -10.52 18.27 -18.58
CA HIS A 203 -10.59 18.48 -20.02
C HIS A 203 -9.22 18.32 -20.69
N HIS A 204 -8.16 17.99 -19.94
CA HIS A 204 -6.81 17.81 -20.45
C HIS A 204 -6.31 19.02 -21.23
N ALA A 205 -6.66 20.23 -20.79
CA ALA A 205 -6.40 21.44 -21.56
C ALA A 205 -6.00 22.62 -20.69
N LEU A 206 -5.26 23.55 -21.28
CA LEU A 206 -5.22 24.93 -20.83
C LEU A 206 -6.30 25.72 -21.58
N LYS A 207 -7.07 26.52 -20.86
CA LYS A 207 -8.06 27.42 -21.44
C LYS A 207 -7.61 28.86 -21.27
N ILE A 208 -7.49 29.57 -22.37
CA ILE A 208 -7.25 31.01 -22.37
C ILE A 208 -8.61 31.69 -22.41
N ILE A 209 -8.88 32.52 -21.42
CA ILE A 209 -10.19 33.13 -21.21
C ILE A 209 -10.07 34.63 -20.95
N LYS A 210 -11.13 35.39 -21.24
CA LYS A 210 -11.22 36.81 -20.90
C LYS A 210 -11.29 37.03 -19.37
N SER A 211 -10.54 37.99 -18.85
CA SER A 211 -10.61 38.39 -17.44
C SER A 211 -11.68 39.46 -17.16
N ALA A 212 -12.02 40.28 -18.16
CA ALA A 212 -12.92 41.42 -18.02
C ALA A 212 -14.34 40.99 -17.59
N ALA A 213 -14.96 41.77 -16.69
CA ALA A 213 -16.23 41.42 -16.05
C ALA A 213 -17.39 41.15 -17.02
N ASN A 214 -17.50 41.92 -18.10
CA ASN A 214 -18.57 41.79 -19.11
C ASN A 214 -18.45 40.53 -19.99
N GLU A 215 -17.24 40.00 -20.12
CA GLU A 215 -16.94 38.81 -20.93
C GLU A 215 -16.29 37.71 -20.09
N PHE A 216 -16.46 37.76 -18.76
CA PHE A 216 -15.69 36.96 -17.83
C PHE A 216 -15.75 35.47 -18.18
N ALA A 217 -14.57 34.87 -18.29
CA ALA A 217 -14.37 33.48 -18.61
C ALA A 217 -14.94 33.02 -19.97
N SER A 218 -15.10 33.94 -20.92
CA SER A 218 -15.32 33.61 -22.33
C SER A 218 -14.04 33.01 -22.92
N GLU A 219 -14.17 31.84 -23.53
CA GLU A 219 -13.03 31.09 -24.09
C GLU A 219 -12.52 31.74 -25.38
N ILE A 220 -11.22 32.01 -25.41
CA ILE A 220 -10.49 32.55 -26.56
C ILE A 220 -9.82 31.40 -27.31
N GLU A 221 -9.15 30.52 -26.56
CA GLU A 221 -8.38 29.41 -27.09
C GLU A 221 -8.33 28.25 -26.08
N SER A 222 -8.22 27.03 -26.60
CA SER A 222 -8.00 25.82 -25.81
C SER A 222 -6.79 25.04 -26.34
N ILE A 223 -5.82 24.83 -25.46
CA ILE A 223 -4.58 24.10 -25.76
C ILE A 223 -4.66 22.72 -25.14
N VAL A 224 -4.67 21.67 -25.96
CA VAL A 224 -4.67 20.29 -25.48
C VAL A 224 -3.31 19.95 -24.88
N ILE A 225 -3.32 19.46 -23.64
CA ILE A 225 -2.12 19.09 -22.87
C ILE A 225 -1.94 17.58 -22.86
N GLY A 226 -0.72 17.14 -23.16
CA GLY A 226 -0.32 15.76 -22.98
C GLY A 226 1.09 15.50 -23.46
N LEU A 227 1.78 14.61 -22.74
CA LEU A 227 3.12 14.16 -23.11
C LEU A 227 2.95 12.79 -23.78
N ASP A 228 2.70 12.81 -25.09
CA ASP A 228 2.71 11.59 -25.88
C ASP A 228 4.15 11.06 -25.97
N SER A 229 4.35 9.78 -25.67
CA SER A 229 5.56 9.13 -26.16
C SER A 229 5.51 9.10 -27.69
N PRO A 230 6.64 9.30 -28.40
CA PRO A 230 6.73 9.06 -29.84
C PRO A 230 6.31 7.64 -30.28
N PHE A 231 6.11 6.72 -29.34
CA PHE A 231 5.62 5.36 -29.56
C PHE A 231 4.17 5.14 -29.07
N ASP A 232 3.54 6.11 -28.40
CA ASP A 232 2.16 5.99 -27.91
C ASP A 232 1.14 6.05 -29.06
N TRP A 233 1.46 6.62 -30.22
CA TRP A 233 0.54 6.58 -31.38
C TRP A 233 0.25 5.15 -31.87
N LEU A 234 1.16 4.19 -31.64
CA LEU A 234 0.97 2.78 -31.99
C LEU A 234 0.01 2.07 -31.02
N ASN A 235 0.00 2.50 -29.76
CA ASN A 235 -0.89 1.98 -28.75
C ASN A 235 -1.98 3.03 -28.51
N LYS A 236 -3.15 2.88 -29.11
CA LYS A 236 -4.38 3.70 -28.86
C LYS A 236 -4.84 3.79 -27.38
N LYS A 237 -4.00 3.42 -26.41
CA LYS A 237 -4.19 3.64 -24.98
C LYS A 237 -4.08 5.13 -24.66
N ARG A 238 -4.85 5.53 -23.65
CA ARG A 238 -4.88 6.89 -23.11
C ARG A 238 -3.46 7.37 -22.78
N LYS A 239 -3.15 8.63 -23.11
CA LYS A 239 -1.89 9.30 -22.75
C LYS A 239 -1.62 9.11 -21.26
N LYS A 240 -0.43 8.62 -20.90
CA LYS A 240 -0.08 8.40 -19.48
C LYS A 240 -0.10 9.72 -18.70
N TYR A 241 0.38 10.80 -19.32
CA TYR A 241 0.46 12.14 -18.76
C TYR A 241 -0.38 13.11 -19.59
N SER A 242 -1.51 13.54 -19.06
CA SER A 242 -2.46 14.43 -19.74
C SER A 242 -3.22 15.36 -18.79
N TRP A 243 -2.84 15.40 -17.52
CA TRP A 243 -3.61 16.10 -16.49
C TRP A 243 -2.82 17.36 -16.08
N PRO A 244 -3.10 18.55 -16.66
CA PRO A 244 -2.43 19.77 -16.22
C PRO A 244 -2.86 20.11 -14.79
N VAL A 245 -1.94 20.09 -13.84
CA VAL A 245 -2.22 20.35 -12.41
C VAL A 245 -1.73 21.72 -11.95
N ASN A 246 -0.82 22.33 -12.69
CA ASN A 246 -0.33 23.69 -12.47
C ASN A 246 0.17 24.31 -13.80
N VAL A 247 0.07 25.62 -13.93
CA VAL A 247 0.54 26.37 -15.10
C VAL A 247 1.15 27.71 -14.67
N LEU A 248 2.22 28.13 -15.34
CA LEU A 248 2.72 29.51 -15.34
C LEU A 248 2.82 30.02 -16.77
N TRP A 249 2.64 31.33 -16.94
CA TRP A 249 2.89 32.03 -18.20
C TRP A 249 4.09 32.96 -18.04
N VAL A 250 5.21 32.63 -18.69
CA VAL A 250 6.47 33.37 -18.56
C VAL A 250 7.15 33.45 -19.92
N ASN A 251 7.53 34.66 -20.33
CA ASN A 251 8.27 34.91 -21.59
C ASN A 251 7.66 34.21 -22.80
N ASN A 252 6.35 34.37 -22.99
CA ASN A 252 5.58 33.76 -24.09
C ASN A 252 5.60 32.22 -24.12
N THR A 253 5.86 31.59 -22.98
CA THR A 253 5.94 30.14 -22.82
C THR A 253 5.02 29.71 -21.69
N TYR A 254 4.21 28.69 -21.93
CA TYR A 254 3.46 28.00 -20.89
C TYR A 254 4.35 26.95 -20.24
N TRP A 255 4.61 27.10 -18.95
CA TRP A 255 5.22 26.09 -18.12
C TRP A 255 4.10 25.30 -17.47
N VAL A 256 4.06 23.99 -17.67
CA VAL A 256 2.93 23.16 -17.24
C VAL A 256 3.43 21.97 -16.46
N LEU A 257 2.89 21.78 -15.26
CA LEU A 257 2.99 20.50 -14.56
C LEU A 257 1.91 19.57 -15.07
N VAL A 258 2.32 18.46 -15.69
CA VAL A 258 1.43 17.45 -16.29
C VAL A 258 1.54 16.16 -15.49
N ALA A 259 0.49 15.82 -14.73
CA ALA A 259 0.43 14.64 -13.89
C ALA A 259 -0.05 13.40 -14.67
N ASP A 260 0.13 12.22 -14.07
CA ASP A 260 -0.39 10.96 -14.57
C ASP A 260 -1.87 10.73 -14.22
N ASN A 261 -2.43 9.57 -14.57
CA ASN A 261 -3.83 9.21 -14.30
C ASN A 261 -4.20 9.16 -12.80
N ASN A 262 -3.22 9.09 -11.90
CA ASN A 262 -3.43 9.16 -10.46
C ASN A 262 -3.23 10.57 -9.92
N LEU A 263 -3.03 11.57 -10.79
CA LEU A 263 -2.62 12.94 -10.43
C LEU A 263 -1.32 12.94 -9.61
N SER A 264 -0.40 12.06 -9.97
CA SER A 264 0.89 11.86 -9.31
C SER A 264 2.03 11.91 -10.33
N TYR A 265 3.27 11.97 -9.82
CA TYR A 265 4.50 11.96 -10.60
C TYR A 265 4.52 13.04 -11.69
N SER A 266 4.16 14.26 -11.31
CA SER A 266 4.02 15.36 -12.26
C SER A 266 5.31 15.65 -13.03
N ARG A 267 5.18 15.88 -14.34
CA ARG A 267 6.29 16.23 -15.24
C ARG A 267 6.22 17.69 -15.62
N LEU A 268 7.38 18.31 -15.82
CA LEU A 268 7.46 19.71 -16.23
C LEU A 268 7.62 19.83 -17.74
N ALA A 269 6.66 20.46 -18.39
CA ALA A 269 6.61 20.61 -19.85
C ALA A 269 6.49 22.08 -20.27
N LEU A 270 7.13 22.42 -21.38
CA LEU A 270 7.06 23.74 -22.00
C LEU A 270 6.22 23.67 -23.28
N TYR A 271 5.29 24.61 -23.42
CA TYR A 271 4.50 24.83 -24.62
C TYR A 271 4.69 26.27 -25.08
N ASN A 272 4.83 26.49 -26.37
CA ASN A 272 4.97 27.83 -26.93
C ASN A 272 3.62 28.58 -26.96
N ILE A 273 3.65 29.84 -27.39
CA ILE A 273 2.46 30.69 -27.52
C ILE A 273 1.35 30.10 -28.41
N ALA A 274 1.70 29.26 -29.40
CA ALA A 274 0.74 28.57 -30.25
C ALA A 274 0.22 27.24 -29.64
N GLY A 275 0.50 27.00 -28.36
CA GLY A 275 0.09 25.79 -27.65
C GLY A 275 0.81 24.51 -28.11
N LYS A 276 1.89 24.61 -28.88
CA LYS A 276 2.66 23.46 -29.32
C LYS A 276 3.67 23.06 -28.25
N PHE A 277 3.69 21.77 -27.90
CA PHE A 277 4.72 21.18 -27.04
C PHE A 277 6.12 21.43 -27.63
N GLU A 278 7.01 22.03 -26.82
CA GLU A 278 8.39 22.27 -27.20
C GLU A 278 9.33 21.19 -26.64
N ARG A 279 9.30 21.00 -25.31
CA ARG A 279 10.15 20.02 -24.62
C ARG A 279 9.68 19.74 -23.20
N GLU A 280 10.11 18.61 -22.67
CA GLU A 280 10.03 18.26 -21.25
C GLU A 280 11.33 18.68 -20.55
N LEU A 281 11.23 19.29 -19.37
CA LEU A 281 12.35 19.57 -18.49
C LEU A 281 12.50 18.43 -17.48
N LYS A 282 13.71 17.88 -17.38
CA LYS A 282 13.97 16.73 -16.50
C LYS A 282 14.00 17.15 -15.03
N LEU A 283 13.05 16.63 -14.26
CA LEU A 283 13.08 16.69 -12.80
C LEU A 283 13.92 15.53 -12.23
N PRO A 284 14.35 15.60 -10.96
CA PRO A 284 14.99 14.48 -10.28
C PRO A 284 14.14 13.21 -10.29
N VAL A 285 14.78 12.06 -10.08
CA VAL A 285 14.07 10.78 -9.93
C VAL A 285 13.17 10.86 -8.69
N ASP A 286 11.97 10.29 -8.78
CA ASP A 286 10.94 10.30 -7.74
C ASP A 286 10.36 11.69 -7.39
N ALA A 287 10.65 12.70 -8.20
CA ALA A 287 10.02 14.01 -8.10
C ALA A 287 8.50 13.93 -8.29
N ASP A 288 7.77 14.67 -7.47
CA ASP A 288 6.33 14.90 -7.63
C ASP A 288 6.00 16.36 -7.29
N PRO A 289 6.25 17.29 -8.23
CA PRO A 289 5.99 18.70 -8.00
C PRO A 289 4.50 19.02 -8.01
N ILE A 290 4.09 19.95 -7.15
CA ILE A 290 2.69 20.35 -7.00
C ILE A 290 2.42 21.83 -7.30
N SER A 291 3.46 22.67 -7.23
CA SER A 291 3.35 24.11 -7.46
C SER A 291 4.55 24.66 -8.19
N MET A 292 4.33 25.75 -8.93
CA MET A 292 5.37 26.54 -9.54
C MET A 292 5.16 28.02 -9.21
N VAL A 293 6.24 28.78 -9.07
CA VAL A 293 6.18 30.24 -8.88
C VAL A 293 7.36 30.92 -9.58
N VAL A 294 7.13 32.11 -10.13
CA VAL A 294 8.20 32.97 -10.66
C VAL A 294 8.74 33.82 -9.51
N PHE A 295 10.04 33.74 -9.25
CA PHE A 295 10.65 34.48 -8.16
C PHE A 295 12.14 34.72 -8.46
N ASP A 296 12.64 35.94 -8.24
CA ASP A 296 14.05 36.32 -8.48
C ASP A 296 14.58 35.88 -9.87
N ASN A 297 13.82 36.18 -10.94
CA ASN A 297 14.12 35.76 -12.32
C ASN A 297 14.31 34.24 -12.52
N LYS A 298 13.79 33.43 -11.61
CA LYS A 298 13.80 31.97 -11.65
C LYS A 298 12.37 31.44 -11.64
N ILE A 299 12.23 30.20 -12.07
CA ILE A 299 11.05 29.38 -11.83
C ILE A 299 11.40 28.43 -10.70
N LEU A 300 10.69 28.58 -9.58
CA LEU A 300 10.77 27.67 -8.45
C LEU A 300 9.70 26.60 -8.62
N ILE A 301 10.10 25.34 -8.50
CA ILE A 301 9.21 24.18 -8.56
C ILE A 301 9.20 23.55 -7.18
N VAL A 302 8.03 23.51 -6.54
CA VAL A 302 7.86 22.97 -5.19
C VAL A 302 7.54 21.48 -5.29
N ASP A 303 8.44 20.65 -4.76
CA ASP A 303 8.34 19.18 -4.80
C ASP A 303 7.86 18.61 -3.47
N MET A 304 6.67 17.99 -3.47
CA MET A 304 6.08 17.40 -2.28
C MET A 304 6.66 16.03 -1.92
N ALA A 305 7.19 15.28 -2.90
CA ALA A 305 7.73 13.95 -2.66
C ALA A 305 9.17 14.00 -2.12
N LEU A 306 9.96 14.93 -2.64
CA LEU A 306 11.38 15.08 -2.28
C LEU A 306 11.62 16.13 -1.20
N TYR A 307 10.58 16.88 -0.81
CA TYR A 307 10.67 17.97 0.17
C TYR A 307 11.75 18.99 -0.19
N ARG A 308 11.76 19.44 -1.45
CA ARG A 308 12.76 20.38 -1.97
C ARG A 308 12.12 21.39 -2.92
N ILE A 309 12.82 22.49 -3.14
CA ILE A 309 12.49 23.46 -4.18
C ILE A 309 13.53 23.31 -5.29
N HIS A 310 13.07 22.97 -6.50
CA HIS A 310 13.90 22.91 -7.68
C HIS A 310 13.91 24.27 -8.38
N GLN A 311 15.09 24.71 -8.81
CA GLN A 311 15.28 26.01 -9.44
C GLN A 311 15.55 25.84 -10.92
N TYR A 312 14.85 26.62 -11.74
CA TYR A 312 15.12 26.74 -13.17
C TYR A 312 15.29 28.21 -13.54
N SER A 313 16.16 28.49 -14.50
CA SER A 313 16.11 29.78 -15.18
C SER A 313 14.82 29.88 -15.98
N GLN A 314 14.36 31.11 -16.28
CA GLN A 314 13.23 31.31 -17.19
C GLN A 314 13.45 30.77 -18.62
N LYS A 315 14.67 30.33 -18.95
CA LYS A 315 15.01 29.65 -20.21
C LYS A 315 14.92 28.12 -20.09
N GLY A 316 14.55 27.56 -18.95
CA GLY A 316 14.47 26.10 -18.75
C GLY A 316 15.77 25.42 -18.37
N ILE A 317 16.79 26.16 -17.90
CA ILE A 317 18.05 25.58 -17.43
C ILE A 317 17.91 25.24 -15.95
N PHE A 318 18.13 23.99 -15.57
CA PHE A 318 18.13 23.57 -14.16
C PHE A 318 19.32 24.21 -13.42
N LEU A 319 19.03 24.93 -12.35
CA LEU A 319 20.02 25.67 -11.54
C LEU A 319 20.40 24.92 -10.26
N GLY A 320 19.65 23.89 -9.89
CA GLY A 320 19.87 23.11 -8.67
C GLY A 320 18.61 22.89 -7.86
N SER A 321 18.76 22.27 -6.71
CA SER A 321 17.69 22.07 -5.72
C SER A 321 18.16 22.60 -4.38
N VAL A 322 17.25 23.21 -3.64
CA VAL A 322 17.52 23.78 -2.33
C VAL A 322 16.52 23.27 -1.31
N ALA A 323 16.99 23.09 -0.09
CA ALA A 323 16.14 22.95 1.08
C ALA A 323 15.88 24.34 1.68
N ILE A 324 14.86 24.44 2.53
CA ILE A 324 14.64 25.63 3.34
C ILE A 324 15.42 25.41 4.65
N ASP A 325 16.51 26.15 4.83
CA ASP A 325 17.55 25.81 5.80
C ASP A 325 17.02 25.75 7.25
N ASP A 326 16.23 26.74 7.66
CA ASP A 326 15.69 26.83 9.02
C ASP A 326 14.63 25.75 9.33
N ALA A 327 14.02 25.15 8.29
CA ALA A 327 13.07 24.05 8.41
C ALA A 327 13.69 22.68 8.17
N ALA A 328 15.00 22.58 7.90
CA ALA A 328 15.64 21.34 7.49
C ALA A 328 15.43 20.20 8.50
N GLY A 329 15.45 20.49 9.80
CA GLY A 329 15.21 19.49 10.85
C GLY A 329 13.77 18.95 10.86
N LEU A 330 12.77 19.82 10.72
CA LEU A 330 11.35 19.44 10.65
C LEU A 330 11.06 18.66 9.37
N ILE A 331 11.55 19.17 8.23
CA ILE A 331 11.41 18.55 6.92
C ILE A 331 12.09 17.18 6.86
N ALA A 332 13.29 17.04 7.41
CA ALA A 332 14.00 15.76 7.42
C ALA A 332 13.25 14.69 8.22
N LYS A 333 12.61 15.08 9.32
CA LYS A 333 11.76 14.18 10.12
C LYS A 333 10.54 13.72 9.31
N ASP A 334 9.80 14.63 8.71
CA ASP A 334 8.61 14.29 7.92
C ASP A 334 8.98 13.46 6.67
N LEU A 335 10.12 13.72 6.04
CA LEU A 335 10.65 12.91 4.94
C LEU A 335 10.98 11.47 5.38
N GLN A 336 11.60 11.31 6.55
CA GLN A 336 11.91 9.99 7.10
C GLN A 336 10.63 9.22 7.45
N GLU A 337 9.66 9.88 8.09
CA GLU A 337 8.35 9.30 8.38
C GLU A 337 7.58 8.94 7.10
N SER A 338 7.60 9.79 6.09
CA SER A 338 6.98 9.56 4.78
C SER A 338 7.52 8.30 4.12
N THR A 339 8.86 8.14 4.15
CA THR A 339 9.52 6.93 3.63
C THR A 339 9.11 5.68 4.41
N LYS A 340 9.04 5.77 5.75
CA LYS A 340 8.59 4.66 6.61
C LYS A 340 7.17 4.23 6.27
N TRP A 341 6.23 5.17 6.20
CA TRP A 341 4.82 4.86 5.91
C TRP A 341 4.62 4.34 4.49
N ARG A 342 5.30 4.91 3.49
CA ARG A 342 5.27 4.43 2.11
C ARG A 342 5.82 3.00 1.99
N ASN A 343 6.92 2.70 2.68
CA ASN A 343 7.47 1.34 2.71
C ASN A 343 6.51 0.35 3.38
N LEU A 344 5.86 0.72 4.50
CA LEU A 344 4.85 -0.11 5.14
C LEU A 344 3.66 -0.37 4.21
N GLN A 345 3.16 0.66 3.53
CA GLN A 345 2.08 0.57 2.57
C GLN A 345 2.43 -0.39 1.42
N ASN A 346 3.61 -0.21 0.81
CA ASN A 346 4.10 -1.03 -0.29
C ASN A 346 4.33 -2.49 0.14
N ASN A 347 4.95 -2.72 1.29
CA ASN A 347 5.18 -4.05 1.83
C ASN A 347 3.86 -4.77 2.14
N THR A 348 2.86 -4.06 2.67
CA THR A 348 1.52 -4.61 2.92
C THR A 348 0.87 -5.05 1.61
N LEU A 349 0.97 -4.26 0.54
CA LEU A 349 0.46 -4.60 -0.79
C LEU A 349 1.18 -5.81 -1.39
N ILE A 350 2.51 -5.89 -1.25
CA ILE A 350 3.31 -7.04 -1.71
C ILE A 350 2.89 -8.32 -0.98
N VAL A 351 2.75 -8.27 0.35
CA VAL A 351 2.28 -9.39 1.16
C VAL A 351 0.88 -9.81 0.72
N PHE A 352 -0.04 -8.87 0.57
CA PHE A 352 -1.39 -9.13 0.06
C PHE A 352 -1.36 -9.87 -1.29
N ALA A 353 -0.61 -9.36 -2.26
CA ALA A 353 -0.50 -9.96 -3.59
C ALA A 353 0.10 -11.37 -3.55
N LEU A 354 1.15 -11.59 -2.74
CA LEU A 354 1.76 -12.91 -2.57
C LEU A 354 0.77 -13.93 -2.01
N PHE A 355 -0.01 -13.57 -0.98
CA PHE A 355 -1.01 -14.47 -0.40
C PHE A 355 -2.15 -14.79 -1.36
N VAL A 356 -2.56 -13.83 -2.19
CA VAL A 356 -3.54 -14.09 -3.27
C VAL A 356 -2.98 -15.10 -4.26
N VAL A 357 -1.74 -14.90 -4.75
CA VAL A 357 -1.08 -15.83 -5.69
C VAL A 357 -0.91 -17.23 -5.08
N PHE A 358 -0.43 -17.34 -3.84
CA PHE A 358 -0.32 -18.62 -3.15
C PHE A 358 -1.67 -19.30 -2.93
N GLY A 359 -2.72 -18.53 -2.64
CA GLY A 359 -4.10 -19.03 -2.56
C GLY A 359 -4.55 -19.66 -3.87
N PHE A 360 -4.31 -19.00 -5.01
CA PHE A 360 -4.62 -19.55 -6.33
C PHE A 360 -3.81 -20.81 -6.65
N ILE A 361 -2.51 -20.83 -6.35
CA ILE A 361 -1.66 -22.02 -6.54
C ILE A 361 -2.19 -23.19 -5.69
N ALA A 362 -2.54 -22.95 -4.44
CA ALA A 362 -3.08 -23.98 -3.55
C ALA A 362 -4.41 -24.53 -4.06
N ALA A 363 -5.32 -23.67 -4.52
CA ALA A 363 -6.59 -24.06 -5.12
C ALA A 363 -6.40 -24.90 -6.39
N PHE A 364 -5.47 -24.49 -7.26
CA PHE A 364 -5.14 -25.21 -8.49
C PHE A 364 -4.56 -26.61 -8.20
N VAL A 365 -3.68 -26.73 -7.20
CA VAL A 365 -3.13 -28.02 -6.76
C VAL A 365 -4.21 -28.93 -6.17
N ASP A 366 -5.17 -28.42 -5.40
CA ASP A 366 -6.30 -29.22 -4.89
C ASP A 366 -7.18 -29.73 -6.04
N LEU A 367 -7.50 -28.86 -7.00
CA LEU A 367 -8.27 -29.21 -8.19
C LEU A 367 -7.57 -30.32 -8.99
N TRP A 368 -6.26 -30.20 -9.23
CA TRP A 368 -5.51 -31.19 -9.99
C TRP A 368 -5.42 -32.54 -9.29
N ARG A 369 -5.29 -32.55 -7.95
CA ARG A 369 -5.32 -33.78 -7.15
C ARG A 369 -6.69 -34.46 -7.19
N SER A 370 -7.77 -33.67 -7.13
CA SER A 370 -9.13 -34.22 -7.15
C SER A 370 -9.44 -35.00 -8.45
N LYS A 371 -8.92 -34.55 -9.60
CA LYS A 371 -9.13 -35.21 -10.91
C LYS A 371 -8.43 -36.57 -11.07
N ARG A 372 -7.44 -36.90 -10.24
CA ARG A 372 -6.68 -38.17 -10.34
C ARG A 372 -7.26 -39.33 -9.52
N THR A 373 -8.45 -39.15 -8.96
CA THR A 373 -8.96 -40.05 -7.92
C THR A 373 -10.27 -40.72 -8.33
N VAL A 374 -10.32 -41.47 -9.44
CA VAL A 374 -11.32 -42.53 -9.65
C VAL A 374 -10.78 -43.58 -10.63
N THR A 375 -10.34 -44.71 -10.09
CA THR A 375 -10.44 -46.02 -10.76
C THR A 375 -10.71 -46.99 -9.63
N ASP A 376 -12.00 -47.28 -9.40
CA ASP A 376 -12.45 -48.26 -8.41
C ASP A 376 -12.13 -49.66 -8.94
N ILE A 377 -11.01 -50.20 -8.44
CA ILE A 377 -10.68 -51.62 -8.54
C ILE A 377 -11.41 -52.33 -7.40
N SER A 378 -12.02 -53.48 -7.67
CA SER A 378 -12.75 -54.28 -6.69
C SER A 378 -11.90 -54.59 -5.44
N VAL A 379 -12.33 -54.08 -4.28
CA VAL A 379 -11.62 -54.15 -2.99
C VAL A 379 -11.21 -55.58 -2.59
N GLN A 380 -12.02 -56.59 -2.92
CA GLN A 380 -11.73 -58.00 -2.60
C GLN A 380 -10.48 -58.55 -3.29
N ARG A 381 -10.27 -58.20 -4.58
CA ARG A 381 -9.08 -58.63 -5.33
C ARG A 381 -7.81 -58.00 -4.76
N GLN A 382 -7.88 -56.72 -4.40
CA GLN A 382 -6.78 -56.01 -3.75
C GLN A 382 -6.42 -56.59 -2.37
N GLN A 383 -7.41 -57.01 -1.58
CA GLN A 383 -7.17 -57.67 -0.29
C GLN A 383 -6.43 -59.00 -0.46
N GLN A 384 -6.83 -59.84 -1.42
CA GLN A 384 -6.17 -61.12 -1.67
C GLN A 384 -4.74 -60.94 -2.21
N ASP A 385 -4.53 -60.00 -3.12
CA ASP A 385 -3.21 -59.70 -3.66
C ASP A 385 -2.28 -59.14 -2.56
N ALA A 386 -2.80 -58.27 -1.69
CA ALA A 386 -2.07 -57.77 -0.53
C ALA A 386 -1.72 -58.89 0.47
N LEU A 387 -2.65 -59.79 0.80
CA LEU A 387 -2.39 -60.94 1.69
C LEU A 387 -1.28 -61.86 1.16
N LYS A 388 -1.27 -62.11 -0.16
CA LYS A 388 -0.20 -62.88 -0.82
C LYS A 388 1.14 -62.16 -0.75
N ALA A 389 1.15 -60.85 -1.00
CA ALA A 389 2.37 -60.04 -0.97
C ALA A 389 2.98 -59.94 0.43
N ILE A 390 2.15 -59.77 1.47
CA ILE A 390 2.60 -59.62 2.88
C ILE A 390 3.29 -60.90 3.39
N GLY A 391 2.77 -62.08 3.04
CA GLY A 391 3.26 -63.36 3.54
C GLY A 391 3.14 -63.54 5.06
N SER A 392 3.63 -64.66 5.60
CA SER A 392 3.52 -64.97 7.04
C SER A 392 4.49 -64.18 7.94
N LYS A 393 5.59 -63.66 7.38
CA LYS A 393 6.62 -62.91 8.12
C LYS A 393 6.30 -61.41 8.27
N GLY A 394 5.28 -60.93 7.55
CA GLY A 394 4.98 -59.51 7.43
C GLY A 394 6.01 -58.75 6.59
N ILE A 395 5.68 -57.51 6.23
CA ILE A 395 6.56 -56.58 5.51
C ILE A 395 6.86 -55.39 6.41
N TRP A 396 8.14 -55.06 6.58
CA TRP A 396 8.58 -53.85 7.28
C TRP A 396 8.91 -52.75 6.28
N LEU A 397 8.21 -51.62 6.40
CA LEU A 397 8.45 -50.41 5.63
C LEU A 397 9.26 -49.42 6.47
N GLU A 398 10.38 -48.96 5.92
CA GLU A 398 11.10 -47.83 6.45
C GLU A 398 10.48 -46.51 5.99
N VAL A 399 10.70 -45.45 6.75
CA VAL A 399 10.36 -44.08 6.32
C VAL A 399 10.99 -43.76 4.96
N GLY A 400 10.29 -43.06 4.08
CA GLY A 400 10.78 -42.70 2.75
C GLY A 400 12.08 -41.89 2.77
N ARG A 401 12.72 -41.75 1.59
CA ARG A 401 13.99 -41.01 1.44
C ARG A 401 13.87 -39.54 1.87
N TYR A 402 12.75 -38.88 1.58
CA TYR A 402 12.59 -37.44 1.81
C TYR A 402 12.55 -37.04 3.29
N PRO A 403 11.72 -37.65 4.17
CA PRO A 403 11.75 -37.31 5.60
C PRO A 403 13.09 -37.65 6.26
N ARG A 404 13.74 -38.75 5.83
CA ARG A 404 15.10 -39.09 6.29
C ARG A 404 16.13 -38.04 5.89
N LEU A 405 16.08 -37.57 4.64
CA LEU A 405 16.96 -36.50 4.17
C LEU A 405 16.67 -35.18 4.89
N ALA A 406 15.39 -34.83 5.08
CA ALA A 406 14.99 -33.64 5.82
C ALA A 406 15.51 -33.69 7.27
N ALA A 407 15.37 -34.82 7.96
CA ALA A 407 15.90 -35.01 9.31
C ALA A 407 17.44 -34.90 9.37
N LYS A 408 18.16 -35.34 8.34
CA LYS A 408 19.63 -35.18 8.26
C LYS A 408 20.06 -33.74 7.99
N LEU A 409 19.29 -32.99 7.19
CA LEU A 409 19.62 -31.63 6.79
C LEU A 409 19.12 -30.56 7.77
N ILE A 410 18.12 -30.84 8.60
CA ILE A 410 17.51 -29.83 9.45
C ILE A 410 18.49 -29.29 10.51
N LEU A 411 19.32 -30.15 11.11
CA LEU A 411 20.29 -29.76 12.12
C LEU A 411 21.43 -28.89 11.55
N PRO A 412 22.11 -29.25 10.44
CA PRO A 412 23.12 -28.37 9.85
C PRO A 412 22.52 -27.08 9.29
N LEU A 413 21.29 -27.10 8.77
CA LEU A 413 20.61 -25.87 8.34
C LEU A 413 20.32 -24.95 9.53
N LEU A 414 19.86 -25.50 10.65
CA LEU A 414 19.62 -24.74 11.88
C LEU A 414 20.92 -24.13 12.41
N PHE A 415 22.01 -24.91 12.41
CA PHE A 415 23.34 -24.41 12.77
C PHE A 415 23.80 -23.26 11.85
N LEU A 416 23.60 -23.39 10.53
CA LEU A 416 23.90 -22.33 9.57
C LEU A 416 23.08 -21.06 9.83
N VAL A 417 21.77 -21.20 10.10
CA VAL A 417 20.91 -20.06 10.42
C VAL A 417 21.35 -19.37 11.70
N VAL A 418 21.72 -20.14 12.74
CA VAL A 418 22.28 -19.58 13.99
C VAL A 418 23.58 -18.83 13.69
N LEU A 419 24.50 -19.42 12.93
CA LEU A 419 25.78 -18.81 12.58
C LEU A 419 25.58 -17.50 11.81
N LEU A 420 24.74 -17.49 10.77
CA LEU A 420 24.41 -16.30 10.00
C LEU A 420 23.74 -15.22 10.87
N SER A 421 22.87 -15.63 11.80
CA SER A 421 22.24 -14.72 12.74
C SER A 421 23.26 -14.10 13.69
N VAL A 422 24.22 -14.87 14.20
CA VAL A 422 25.31 -14.36 15.05
C VAL A 422 26.17 -13.38 14.28
N VAL A 423 26.58 -13.70 13.05
CA VAL A 423 27.35 -12.79 12.18
C VAL A 423 26.58 -11.49 11.94
N PHE A 424 25.29 -11.59 11.60
CA PHE A 424 24.42 -10.44 11.39
C PHE A 424 24.32 -9.54 12.63
N ILE A 425 24.11 -10.13 13.82
CA ILE A 425 24.03 -9.41 15.11
C ILE A 425 25.36 -8.75 15.47
N VAL A 426 26.49 -9.44 15.24
CA VAL A 426 27.82 -8.89 15.52
C VAL A 426 28.12 -7.70 14.61
N SER A 427 27.75 -7.78 13.33
CA SER A 427 28.01 -6.75 12.32
C SER A 427 27.16 -5.47 12.45
N ASN A 428 26.02 -5.50 13.16
CA ASN A 428 25.11 -4.35 13.27
C ASN A 428 24.92 -3.93 14.74
N LEU A 429 25.86 -3.13 15.26
CA LEU A 429 25.95 -2.78 16.69
C LEU A 429 24.72 -2.03 17.22
N GLU A 430 24.13 -1.14 16.43
CA GLU A 430 22.98 -0.30 16.84
C GLU A 430 21.66 -1.07 16.89
N VAL A 431 21.56 -2.19 16.18
CA VAL A 431 20.32 -2.98 16.05
C VAL A 431 20.21 -4.06 17.17
N ARG A 432 21.21 -4.13 18.05
CA ARG A 432 21.45 -5.28 18.94
C ARG A 432 20.29 -5.64 19.86
N ILE A 433 19.60 -4.69 20.50
CA ILE A 433 18.63 -5.07 21.55
C ILE A 433 17.25 -5.42 20.96
N LYS A 434 16.80 -4.67 19.94
CA LYS A 434 15.44 -4.86 19.37
C LYS A 434 15.30 -6.15 18.55
N LEU A 435 16.38 -6.67 17.94
CA LEU A 435 16.30 -7.86 17.08
C LEU A 435 16.72 -9.19 17.75
N ILE A 436 17.46 -9.19 18.86
CA ILE A 436 17.91 -10.45 19.49
C ILE A 436 16.73 -11.33 19.93
N LEU A 437 15.76 -10.76 20.65
CA LEU A 437 14.61 -11.50 21.16
C LEU A 437 13.76 -12.11 20.03
N PRO A 438 13.39 -11.36 18.97
CA PRO A 438 12.77 -11.92 17.77
C PRO A 438 13.55 -13.12 17.19
N HIS A 439 14.85 -12.95 16.93
CA HIS A 439 15.65 -13.99 16.28
C HIS A 439 15.76 -15.26 17.14
N PHE A 440 15.93 -15.10 18.46
CA PHE A 440 15.93 -16.22 19.38
C PHE A 440 14.59 -16.97 19.37
N LEU A 441 13.48 -16.26 19.33
CA LEU A 441 12.14 -16.86 19.29
C LEU A 441 11.94 -17.65 17.99
N MET A 442 12.39 -17.12 16.85
CA MET A 442 12.37 -17.83 15.56
C MET A 442 13.22 -19.11 15.60
N LEU A 443 14.43 -19.05 16.15
CA LEU A 443 15.31 -20.21 16.29
C LEU A 443 14.71 -21.30 17.19
N LEU A 444 14.13 -20.90 18.32
CA LEU A 444 13.42 -21.80 19.22
C LEU A 444 12.28 -22.52 18.51
N VAL A 445 11.53 -21.78 17.69
CA VAL A 445 10.39 -22.30 16.93
C VAL A 445 10.83 -23.31 15.87
N VAL A 446 11.88 -23.01 15.11
CA VAL A 446 12.47 -23.95 14.14
C VAL A 446 12.98 -25.21 14.87
N TRP A 447 13.61 -25.05 16.03
CA TRP A 447 14.10 -26.16 16.84
C TRP A 447 12.97 -27.06 17.34
N VAL A 448 11.92 -26.50 17.97
CA VAL A 448 10.74 -27.25 18.44
C VAL A 448 10.07 -28.03 17.30
N PHE A 449 10.00 -27.45 16.10
CA PHE A 449 9.41 -28.11 14.93
C PHE A 449 10.30 -29.21 14.34
N SER A 450 11.62 -29.07 14.45
CA SER A 450 12.57 -30.05 13.91
C SER A 450 12.54 -31.40 14.65
N VAL A 451 12.28 -31.37 15.96
CA VAL A 451 12.36 -32.56 16.83
C VAL A 451 11.38 -33.66 16.40
N PRO A 452 10.06 -33.41 16.19
CA PRO A 452 9.15 -34.45 15.71
C PRO A 452 9.54 -35.01 14.34
N ILE A 453 10.10 -34.20 13.44
CA ILE A 453 10.54 -34.66 12.11
C ILE A 453 11.70 -35.65 12.24
N VAL A 454 12.68 -35.35 13.08
CA VAL A 454 13.81 -36.24 13.35
C VAL A 454 13.36 -37.53 14.03
N GLN A 455 12.40 -37.46 14.96
CA GLN A 455 11.82 -38.63 15.61
C GLN A 455 11.06 -39.51 14.59
N MET A 456 10.16 -38.92 13.80
CA MET A 456 9.39 -39.63 12.78
C MET A 456 10.28 -40.28 11.71
N ALA A 457 11.44 -39.69 11.40
CA ALA A 457 12.37 -40.24 10.43
C ALA A 457 12.98 -41.61 10.82
N ARG A 458 12.87 -41.99 12.11
CA ARG A 458 13.37 -43.27 12.65
C ARG A 458 12.28 -44.34 12.79
N TRP A 459 11.04 -44.05 12.42
CA TRP A 459 9.94 -45.00 12.54
C TRP A 459 10.07 -46.15 11.53
N ARG A 460 9.50 -47.31 11.89
CA ARG A 460 9.36 -48.48 11.01
C ARG A 460 7.94 -49.01 11.13
N LEU A 461 7.28 -49.25 9.99
CA LEU A 461 5.90 -49.73 9.93
C LEU A 461 5.88 -51.18 9.47
N GLY A 462 5.48 -52.09 10.34
CA GLY A 462 5.25 -53.50 10.03
C GLY A 462 3.81 -53.74 9.61
N ILE A 463 3.61 -54.40 8.46
CA ILE A 463 2.29 -54.78 7.94
C ILE A 463 2.23 -56.30 7.96
N PHE A 464 1.29 -56.88 8.72
CA PHE A 464 1.08 -58.31 8.87
C PHE A 464 -0.32 -58.69 8.36
N GLN A 465 -0.65 -59.99 8.34
CA GLN A 465 -1.93 -60.47 7.79
C GLN A 465 -3.15 -60.07 8.65
N ASP A 466 -2.96 -59.96 9.97
CA ASP A 466 -4.01 -59.72 10.97
C ASP A 466 -3.88 -58.36 11.69
N ARG A 467 -2.71 -57.71 11.57
CA ARG A 467 -2.37 -56.51 12.34
C ARG A 467 -1.37 -55.59 11.62
N VAL A 468 -1.33 -54.35 12.08
CA VAL A 468 -0.28 -53.38 11.77
C VAL A 468 0.53 -53.08 13.03
N GLU A 469 1.82 -52.88 12.85
CA GLU A 469 2.74 -52.58 13.93
C GLU A 469 3.60 -51.36 13.59
N LEU A 470 3.91 -50.54 14.58
CA LEU A 470 4.79 -49.38 14.44
C LEU A 470 5.89 -49.48 15.49
N ILE A 471 7.15 -49.46 15.06
CA ILE A 471 8.30 -49.26 15.95
C ILE A 471 8.65 -47.78 15.87
N ASP A 472 8.56 -47.09 17.00
CA ASP A 472 8.82 -45.66 17.07
C ASP A 472 10.33 -45.33 17.24
N HIS A 473 10.62 -44.04 17.43
CA HIS A 473 11.99 -43.55 17.61
C HIS A 473 12.70 -44.06 18.89
N ARG A 474 11.95 -44.57 19.86
CA ARG A 474 12.44 -45.16 21.13
C ARG A 474 12.56 -46.68 21.05
N GLN A 475 12.28 -47.27 19.89
CA GLN A 475 12.15 -48.71 19.71
C GLN A 475 10.96 -49.32 20.46
N GLU A 476 9.98 -48.51 20.89
CA GLU A 476 8.74 -49.02 21.47
C GLU A 476 7.84 -49.54 20.34
N ARG A 477 7.25 -50.73 20.54
CA ARG A 477 6.40 -51.41 19.56
C ARG A 477 4.93 -51.13 19.88
N HIS A 478 4.22 -50.53 18.94
CA HIS A 478 2.79 -50.25 19.00
C HIS A 478 2.08 -51.19 18.03
N ILE A 479 1.05 -51.90 18.48
CA ILE A 479 0.38 -52.95 17.70
C ILE A 479 -1.12 -52.62 17.62
N GLN A 480 -1.74 -52.83 16.45
CA GLN A 480 -3.17 -52.65 16.25
C GLN A 480 -3.73 -53.69 15.28
N ALA A 481 -4.77 -54.43 15.68
CA ALA A 481 -5.50 -55.32 14.77
C ALA A 481 -6.28 -54.51 13.72
N TYR A 482 -6.45 -55.04 12.51
CA TYR A 482 -7.19 -54.34 11.44
C TYR A 482 -8.66 -54.07 11.78
N SER A 483 -9.28 -54.96 12.56
CA SER A 483 -10.65 -54.82 13.05
C SER A 483 -10.85 -53.59 13.94
N ASP A 484 -9.78 -53.08 14.55
CA ASP A 484 -9.80 -51.96 15.50
C ASP A 484 -9.07 -50.72 14.95
N LEU A 485 -8.61 -50.79 13.70
CA LEU A 485 -7.76 -49.76 13.12
C LEU A 485 -8.58 -48.52 12.72
N LEU A 486 -8.56 -47.50 13.58
CA LEU A 486 -9.20 -46.21 13.30
C LEU A 486 -8.42 -45.44 12.23
N TRP A 487 -9.10 -44.98 11.18
CA TRP A 487 -8.44 -44.29 10.07
C TRP A 487 -9.29 -43.19 9.45
N ASN A 488 -8.63 -42.30 8.70
CA ASN A 488 -9.28 -41.38 7.75
C ASN A 488 -8.32 -41.06 6.59
N ASP A 489 -8.68 -40.10 5.73
CA ASP A 489 -7.87 -39.76 4.56
C ASP A 489 -6.55 -39.01 4.90
N ALA A 490 -6.32 -38.67 6.16
CA ALA A 490 -5.14 -37.95 6.66
C ALA A 490 -4.19 -38.81 7.53
N GLY A 491 -4.66 -39.94 8.06
CA GLY A 491 -3.86 -40.81 8.93
C GLY A 491 -4.60 -42.06 9.38
N PHE A 492 -3.87 -42.93 10.08
CA PHE A 492 -4.43 -44.06 10.82
C PHE A 492 -3.75 -44.18 12.18
N LYS A 493 -4.44 -44.76 13.16
CA LYS A 493 -3.96 -44.86 14.55
C LYS A 493 -3.39 -46.26 14.83
N VAL A 494 -2.15 -46.34 15.32
CA VAL A 494 -1.52 -47.59 15.77
C VAL A 494 -1.15 -47.46 17.25
N GLY A 495 -1.80 -48.20 18.13
CA GLY A 495 -1.66 -48.00 19.57
C GLY A 495 -2.13 -46.59 19.98
N GLN A 496 -1.24 -45.75 20.52
CA GLN A 496 -1.55 -44.34 20.81
C GLN A 496 -1.00 -43.36 19.77
N ILE A 497 -0.32 -43.85 18.72
CA ILE A 497 0.36 -43.02 17.74
C ILE A 497 -0.51 -42.86 16.50
N VAL A 498 -0.69 -41.62 16.03
CA VAL A 498 -1.30 -41.34 14.74
C VAL A 498 -0.22 -41.30 13.65
N VAL A 499 -0.28 -42.25 12.73
CA VAL A 499 0.61 -42.32 11.57
C VAL A 499 0.02 -41.47 10.44
N PRO A 500 0.70 -40.40 9.98
CA PRO A 500 0.22 -39.58 8.88
C PRO A 500 0.23 -40.38 7.58
N PHE A 501 -0.95 -40.50 6.97
CA PHE A 501 -1.19 -41.27 5.76
C PHE A 501 -2.09 -40.47 4.82
N ARG A 502 -1.66 -40.26 3.59
CA ARG A 502 -2.47 -39.59 2.57
C ARG A 502 -2.52 -40.47 1.34
N LYS A 503 -3.69 -41.05 1.09
CA LYS A 503 -3.96 -42.01 -0.01
C LYS A 503 -3.49 -41.52 -1.39
N HIS A 504 -3.39 -40.19 -1.61
CA HIS A 504 -3.13 -39.60 -2.93
C HIS A 504 -1.89 -38.70 -3.01
N VAL A 505 -0.98 -38.73 -2.03
CA VAL A 505 0.22 -37.86 -2.04
C VAL A 505 1.47 -38.70 -2.28
N LYS A 506 2.19 -38.43 -3.38
CA LYS A 506 3.45 -39.11 -3.75
C LYS A 506 4.55 -39.02 -2.67
N LYS A 507 4.42 -38.10 -1.72
CA LYS A 507 5.36 -37.86 -0.61
C LYS A 507 4.64 -38.10 0.72
N SER A 508 4.55 -39.36 1.13
CA SER A 508 4.10 -39.77 2.47
C SER A 508 5.30 -40.13 3.37
N LEU A 509 5.04 -40.32 4.67
CA LEU A 509 6.07 -40.72 5.63
C LEU A 509 6.68 -42.07 5.25
N PHE A 510 5.86 -43.06 4.90
CA PHE A 510 6.28 -44.34 4.35
C PHE A 510 6.10 -44.38 2.82
N PRO A 511 6.76 -45.28 2.06
CA PRO A 511 6.62 -45.38 0.61
C PRO A 511 5.16 -45.58 0.17
N GLN A 512 4.56 -44.54 -0.42
CA GLN A 512 3.11 -44.50 -0.70
C GLN A 512 2.59 -45.67 -1.54
N PRO A 513 3.27 -46.14 -2.61
CA PRO A 513 2.78 -47.27 -3.39
C PRO A 513 2.63 -48.52 -2.52
N GLN A 514 3.67 -48.86 -1.75
CA GLN A 514 3.69 -50.04 -0.88
C GLN A 514 2.67 -49.93 0.26
N THR A 515 2.59 -48.78 0.93
CA THR A 515 1.59 -48.60 2.00
C THR A 515 0.17 -48.63 1.44
N THR A 516 -0.08 -48.07 0.26
CA THR A 516 -1.43 -48.06 -0.32
C THR A 516 -1.83 -49.45 -0.80
N GLU A 517 -0.93 -50.17 -1.44
CA GLU A 517 -1.18 -51.53 -1.95
C GLU A 517 -1.33 -52.55 -0.82
N LEU A 518 -0.48 -52.47 0.22
CA LEU A 518 -0.43 -53.47 1.27
C LEU A 518 -1.34 -53.17 2.46
N LEU A 519 -1.65 -51.90 2.77
CA LEU A 519 -2.36 -51.55 4.01
C LEU A 519 -3.82 -51.13 3.77
N VAL A 520 -4.10 -50.32 2.74
CA VAL A 520 -5.45 -49.77 2.48
C VAL A 520 -6.51 -50.84 2.23
N PRO A 521 -6.22 -51.99 1.58
CA PRO A 521 -7.23 -53.03 1.42
C PRO A 521 -7.81 -53.51 2.75
N PHE A 522 -7.06 -53.44 3.85
CA PHE A 522 -7.51 -53.86 5.18
C PHE A 522 -8.29 -52.78 5.95
N PHE A 523 -8.46 -51.58 5.39
CA PHE A 523 -9.20 -50.51 6.04
C PHE A 523 -10.71 -50.76 5.97
N SER A 524 -11.29 -51.17 7.10
CA SER A 524 -12.75 -51.30 7.23
C SER A 524 -13.43 -49.93 7.17
N SER A 525 -14.49 -49.80 6.37
CA SER A 525 -15.30 -48.59 6.32
C SER A 525 -15.96 -48.26 7.66
N GLN A 526 -16.22 -49.28 8.50
CA GLN A 526 -16.79 -49.12 9.84
C GLN A 526 -15.84 -48.38 10.81
N ASN A 527 -14.53 -48.47 10.58
CA ASN A 527 -13.52 -47.82 11.42
C ASN A 527 -13.08 -46.43 10.89
N LYS A 528 -13.74 -45.94 9.83
CA LYS A 528 -13.45 -44.63 9.28
C LYS A 528 -14.00 -43.55 10.20
N ILE A 529 -13.11 -42.77 10.83
CA ILE A 529 -13.49 -41.69 11.76
C ILE A 529 -13.48 -40.32 11.08
N GLY A 530 -14.24 -39.38 11.65
CA GLY A 530 -14.27 -37.99 11.22
C GLY A 530 -12.93 -37.27 11.38
N LYS A 531 -12.73 -36.17 10.63
CA LYS A 531 -11.50 -35.35 10.68
C LYS A 531 -11.22 -34.80 12.08
N TRP A 532 -12.25 -34.34 12.79
CA TRP A 532 -12.12 -33.82 14.15
C TRP A 532 -11.70 -34.87 15.16
N THR A 533 -12.26 -36.08 15.09
CA THR A 533 -11.88 -37.20 15.97
C THR A 533 -10.42 -37.60 15.74
N MET A 534 -9.99 -37.67 14.47
CA MET A 534 -8.58 -37.94 14.15
C MET A 534 -7.65 -36.83 14.67
N LEU A 535 -8.04 -35.56 14.53
CA LEU A 535 -7.27 -34.44 15.07
C LEU A 535 -7.14 -34.52 16.61
N LYS A 536 -8.22 -34.93 17.30
CA LYS A 536 -8.19 -35.17 18.75
C LYS A 536 -7.21 -36.29 19.09
N HIS A 537 -7.18 -37.39 18.36
CA HIS A 537 -6.17 -38.43 18.54
C HIS A 537 -4.77 -37.91 18.28
N GLN A 538 -4.56 -37.16 17.19
CA GLN A 538 -3.25 -36.59 16.86
C GLN A 538 -2.77 -35.58 17.92
N TRP A 539 -3.68 -34.84 18.56
CA TRP A 539 -3.35 -33.94 19.67
C TRP A 539 -2.89 -34.69 20.92
N HIS A 540 -3.47 -35.85 21.22
CA HIS A 540 -3.07 -36.68 22.37
C HIS A 540 -1.92 -37.63 22.06
N SER A 541 -1.52 -37.71 20.79
CA SER A 541 -0.47 -38.58 20.30
C SER A 541 0.90 -38.20 20.91
N PRO A 542 1.70 -39.18 21.38
CA PRO A 542 2.90 -38.92 22.17
C PRO A 542 4.05 -38.27 21.38
N GLU A 543 4.03 -38.30 20.05
CA GLU A 543 5.06 -37.68 19.19
C GLU A 543 4.98 -36.14 19.12
N LYS A 544 3.93 -35.53 19.69
CA LYS A 544 3.77 -34.07 19.84
C LYS A 544 3.83 -33.27 18.52
N SER A 545 3.70 -33.93 17.36
CA SER A 545 3.83 -33.32 16.04
C SER A 545 2.85 -32.16 15.82
N LEU A 546 1.57 -32.38 16.16
CA LEU A 546 0.52 -31.37 16.05
C LEU A 546 0.70 -30.23 17.07
N LYS A 547 1.21 -30.52 18.28
CA LYS A 547 1.51 -29.51 19.30
C LYS A 547 2.63 -28.58 18.82
N ALA A 548 3.70 -29.15 18.24
CA ALA A 548 4.80 -28.38 17.67
C ALA A 548 4.35 -27.49 16.50
N LEU A 549 3.51 -28.01 15.60
CA LEU A 549 2.93 -27.22 14.51
C LEU A 549 2.04 -26.07 15.02
N THR A 550 1.21 -26.34 16.03
CA THR A 550 0.34 -25.32 16.63
C THR A 550 1.17 -24.23 17.32
N PHE A 551 2.19 -24.64 18.08
CA PHE A 551 3.13 -23.71 18.71
C PHE A 551 3.83 -22.82 17.67
N LEU A 552 4.32 -23.40 16.56
CA LEU A 552 4.91 -22.66 15.43
C LEU A 552 3.96 -21.60 14.87
N ILE A 553 2.70 -21.95 14.60
CA ILE A 553 1.70 -21.01 14.07
C ILE A 553 1.45 -19.86 15.05
N VAL A 554 1.22 -20.16 16.34
CA VAL A 554 0.95 -19.15 17.37
C VAL A 554 2.14 -18.22 17.56
N THR A 555 3.33 -18.78 17.77
CA THR A 555 4.56 -18.00 17.98
C THR A 555 4.94 -17.16 16.77
N SER A 556 4.81 -17.70 15.55
CA SER A 556 5.06 -16.92 14.33
C SER A 556 4.07 -15.78 14.18
N SER A 557 2.80 -16.00 14.54
CA SER A 557 1.78 -14.94 14.54
C SER A 557 2.10 -13.84 15.56
N VAL A 558 2.47 -14.23 16.79
CA VAL A 558 2.89 -13.29 17.84
C VAL A 558 4.15 -12.52 17.42
N PHE A 559 5.12 -13.19 16.81
CA PHE A 559 6.35 -12.57 16.32
C PHE A 559 6.07 -11.54 15.22
N ILE A 560 5.19 -11.83 14.27
CA ILE A 560 4.81 -10.89 13.21
C ILE A 560 4.13 -9.67 13.83
N LEU A 561 3.20 -9.88 14.76
CA LEU A 561 2.53 -8.80 15.48
C LEU A 561 3.51 -7.95 16.30
N PHE A 562 4.41 -8.58 17.05
CA PHE A 562 5.39 -7.89 17.88
C PHE A 562 6.36 -7.06 17.04
N ASN A 563 6.90 -7.59 15.93
CA ASN A 563 7.77 -6.81 15.06
C ASN A 563 7.03 -5.64 14.39
N SER A 564 5.75 -5.83 14.03
CA SER A 564 4.95 -4.73 13.47
C SER A 564 4.72 -3.60 14.47
N LEU A 565 4.63 -3.91 15.76
CA LEU A 565 4.46 -2.92 16.83
C LEU A 565 5.79 -2.26 17.23
N VAL A 566 6.84 -3.05 17.47
CA VAL A 566 8.12 -2.56 18.02
C VAL A 566 9.03 -1.90 16.99
N LEU A 567 8.95 -2.29 15.72
CA LEU A 567 9.59 -1.53 14.63
C LEU A 567 8.71 -0.33 14.18
N GLY A 568 7.48 -0.27 14.71
CA GLY A 568 6.59 0.87 14.58
C GLY A 568 6.98 2.07 15.45
N GLU A 569 7.73 1.83 16.54
CA GLU A 569 8.35 2.84 17.42
C GLU A 569 9.86 2.99 17.15
#